data_AF-A0A421JHS1-F1
#
_entry.id   AF-A0A421JHS1-F1
#
_cell.length_a   1.000
_cell.length_b   1.000
_cell.length_c   1.000
_cell.angle_alpha   90.00
_cell.angle_beta   90.00
_cell.angle_gamma   90.00
#
_symmetry.space_group_name_H-M   'P 1'
#
loop_
_entity.id
_entity.type
_entity.pdbx_description
1 polymer ?
#
loop_
_entity_poly.entity_id
_entity_poly.type
_entity_poly.pdbx_seq_one_letter_code
_entity_poly.pdbx_strand_id
1 'polypeptide(L)'
;MSLWGVYTGPQPPKKTLGEMNQQEQAEEGARQMINLMQSCPGKTAMAGVSGFALGGFFGLFMASMAYDAPIGTDSVKHISELPFKQQMKLQFSDMAKRSYSSAKNFGYIGMVYSGVECCIESLRAKHDIYNGVTAGCITGAGLAINGGPYAAFMGCAGFAAFSVAIDMYLNSDAAPPPKNDYDS
;
A
#
# COMPACT_ATOMS: atom_id res chain seq x y z
N MET A 1 -16.30 -8.39 -2.87
CA MET A 1 -16.29 -8.39 -1.40
C MET A 1 -16.21 -9.83 -0.93
N SER A 2 -15.02 -10.44 -0.98
CA SER A 2 -14.85 -11.85 -0.63
C SER A 2 -13.42 -12.13 -0.16
N LEU A 3 -13.27 -12.91 0.91
CA LEU A 3 -12.04 -13.53 1.42
C LEU A 3 -11.01 -12.61 2.10
N TRP A 4 -11.03 -12.61 3.44
CA TRP A 4 -10.24 -13.52 4.29
C TRP A 4 -10.66 -13.32 5.77
N GLY A 5 -11.01 -14.40 6.46
CA GLY A 5 -10.89 -14.49 7.93
C GLY A 5 -11.98 -13.95 8.87
N VAL A 6 -12.99 -13.20 8.43
CA VAL A 6 -14.14 -12.83 9.32
C VAL A 6 -15.43 -13.42 8.78
N TYR A 7 -15.89 -14.52 9.39
CA TYR A 7 -17.23 -15.04 9.20
C TYR A 7 -18.22 -14.03 9.80
N THR A 8 -18.68 -13.05 9.01
CA THR A 8 -19.84 -12.25 9.44
C THR A 8 -21.07 -13.12 9.19
N GLY A 9 -21.51 -13.83 10.23
CA GLY A 9 -22.69 -14.70 10.21
C GLY A 9 -23.97 -13.95 9.78
N PRO A 10 -25.12 -14.66 9.72
CA PRO A 10 -26.40 -14.03 9.36
C PRO A 10 -26.63 -12.80 10.23
N GLN A 11 -26.85 -11.69 9.56
CA GLN A 11 -26.91 -10.40 10.21
C GLN A 11 -28.26 -10.28 10.90
N PRO A 12 -28.31 -9.96 12.21
CA PRO A 12 -29.58 -9.80 12.89
C PRO A 12 -30.40 -8.73 12.15
N PRO A 13 -31.72 -8.92 12.02
CA PRO A 13 -32.58 -7.96 11.33
C PRO A 13 -32.46 -6.59 12.00
N LYS A 14 -32.27 -5.53 11.19
CA LYS A 14 -32.07 -4.16 11.67
C LYS A 14 -33.22 -3.78 12.61
N LYS A 15 -32.92 -3.54 13.89
CA LYS A 15 -33.88 -2.96 14.84
C LYS A 15 -34.11 -1.50 14.48
N THR A 16 -35.32 -0.99 14.74
CA THR A 16 -35.63 0.43 14.50
C THR A 16 -34.80 1.30 15.44
N LEU A 17 -34.33 2.46 14.97
CA LEU A 17 -33.42 3.37 15.68
C LEU A 17 -33.84 3.72 17.13
N GLY A 18 -35.13 3.57 17.46
CA GLY A 18 -35.69 3.81 18.79
C GLY A 18 -35.53 2.67 19.82
N GLU A 19 -35.02 1.49 19.43
CA GLU A 19 -34.94 0.30 20.31
C GLU A 19 -33.50 -0.18 20.61
N MET A 20 -32.46 0.57 20.20
CA MET A 20 -31.07 0.13 20.33
C MET A 20 -30.40 0.55 21.65
N ASN A 21 -29.79 -0.41 22.35
CA ASN A 21 -28.91 -0.16 23.51
C ASN A 21 -27.56 0.46 23.09
N GLN A 22 -26.82 1.07 24.03
CA GLN A 22 -25.51 1.68 23.75
C GLN A 22 -24.49 0.70 23.14
N GLN A 23 -24.52 -0.58 23.53
CA GLN A 23 -23.67 -1.62 22.96
C GLN A 23 -24.08 -2.00 21.52
N GLU A 24 -25.38 -2.08 21.23
CA GLU A 24 -25.89 -2.37 19.88
C GLU A 24 -25.64 -1.19 18.92
N GLN A 25 -25.77 0.05 19.39
CA GLN A 25 -25.38 1.23 18.61
C GLN A 25 -23.88 1.24 18.29
N ALA A 26 -23.03 0.82 19.24
CA ALA A 26 -21.60 0.70 19.01
C ALA A 26 -21.26 -0.40 18.01
N GLU A 27 -21.98 -1.54 18.04
CA GLU A 27 -21.79 -2.64 17.09
C GLU A 27 -22.26 -2.27 15.68
N GLU A 28 -23.43 -1.64 15.53
CA GLU A 28 -23.90 -1.14 14.24
C GLU A 28 -22.99 -0.04 13.68
N GLY A 29 -22.50 0.86 14.55
CA GLY A 29 -21.51 1.88 14.19
C GLY A 29 -20.19 1.27 13.71
N ALA A 30 -19.65 0.28 14.43
CA ALA A 30 -18.44 -0.45 14.03
C ALA A 30 -18.63 -1.16 12.69
N ARG A 31 -19.82 -1.72 12.46
CA ARG A 31 -20.14 -2.42 11.21
C ARG A 31 -20.26 -1.49 10.02
N GLN A 32 -20.87 -0.31 10.21
CA GLN A 32 -20.87 0.74 9.20
C GLN A 32 -19.45 1.23 8.91
N MET A 33 -18.61 1.39 9.93
CA MET A 33 -17.20 1.76 9.78
C MET A 33 -16.40 0.70 9.01
N ILE A 34 -16.59 -0.60 9.30
CA ILE A 34 -15.94 -1.69 8.57
C ILE A 34 -16.38 -1.70 7.11
N ASN A 35 -17.68 -1.55 6.83
CA ASN A 35 -18.19 -1.49 5.46
C ASN A 35 -17.60 -0.29 4.69
N LEU A 36 -17.42 0.86 5.34
CA LEU A 36 -16.75 2.02 4.75
C LEU A 36 -15.27 1.74 4.47
N MET A 37 -14.57 1.10 5.41
CA MET A 37 -13.16 0.73 5.24
C MET A 37 -12.97 -0.32 4.12
N GLN A 38 -13.90 -1.25 3.97
CA GLN A 38 -13.86 -2.27 2.93
C GLN A 38 -14.33 -1.78 1.55
N SER A 39 -14.91 -0.59 1.46
CA SER A 39 -15.28 0.01 0.19
C SER A 39 -14.03 0.30 -0.67
N CYS A 40 -14.16 0.33 -2.00
CA CYS A 40 -13.04 0.69 -2.89
C CYS A 40 -12.35 2.01 -2.54
N PRO A 41 -13.06 3.12 -2.24
CA PRO A 41 -12.39 4.33 -1.79
C PRO A 41 -11.71 4.15 -0.42
N GLY A 42 -12.30 3.36 0.48
CA GLY A 42 -11.69 3.01 1.78
C GLY A 42 -10.38 2.22 1.63
N LYS A 43 -10.40 1.12 0.87
CA LYS A 43 -9.22 0.30 0.53
C LYS A 43 -8.13 1.13 -0.15
N THR A 44 -8.50 1.99 -1.10
CA THR A 44 -7.57 2.86 -1.84
C THR A 44 -6.91 3.87 -0.91
N ALA A 45 -7.68 4.55 -0.06
CA ALA A 45 -7.17 5.53 0.88
C ALA A 45 -6.22 4.88 1.91
N MET A 46 -6.59 3.73 2.46
CA MET A 46 -5.74 3.01 3.41
C MET A 46 -4.44 2.51 2.76
N ALA A 47 -4.50 1.99 1.53
CA ALA A 47 -3.31 1.61 0.77
C ALA A 47 -2.41 2.82 0.47
N GLY A 48 -3.01 3.97 0.16
CA GLY A 48 -2.28 5.22 -0.05
C GLY A 48 -1.58 5.73 1.19
N VAL A 49 -2.26 5.75 2.33
CA VAL A 49 -1.68 6.21 3.61
C VAL A 49 -0.58 5.26 4.08
N SER A 50 -0.81 3.95 4.01
CA SER A 50 0.21 2.95 4.37
C SER A 50 1.42 3.02 3.45
N GLY A 51 1.22 3.13 2.13
CA GLY A 51 2.29 3.34 1.16
C GLY A 51 3.05 4.65 1.39
N PHE A 52 2.36 5.74 1.73
CA PHE A 52 2.99 7.02 2.05
C PHE A 52 3.86 6.92 3.30
N ALA A 53 3.37 6.27 4.36
CA ALA A 53 4.14 6.07 5.59
C ALA A 53 5.40 5.23 5.34
N LEU A 54 5.26 4.10 4.66
CA LEU A 54 6.39 3.22 4.31
C LEU A 54 7.40 3.94 3.40
N GLY A 55 6.93 4.68 2.39
CA GLY A 55 7.79 5.45 1.50
C GLY A 55 8.49 6.62 2.18
N GLY A 56 7.84 7.25 3.17
CA GLY A 56 8.44 8.30 3.99
C GLY A 56 9.58 7.76 4.85
N PHE A 57 9.35 6.62 5.51
CA PHE A 57 10.38 5.92 6.28
C PHE A 57 11.55 5.48 5.39
N PHE A 58 11.26 4.79 4.28
CA PHE A 58 12.29 4.35 3.35
C PHE A 58 13.06 5.50 2.71
N GLY A 59 12.38 6.61 2.37
CA GLY A 59 13.01 7.80 1.82
C GLY A 59 13.88 8.55 2.82
N LEU A 60 13.51 8.56 4.11
CA LEU A 60 14.36 9.10 5.17
C LEU A 60 15.60 8.23 5.39
N PHE A 61 15.42 6.91 5.39
CA PHE A 61 16.52 5.94 5.53
C PHE A 61 17.51 6.01 4.35
N MET A 62 17.03 6.10 3.11
CA MET A 62 17.88 6.29 1.94
C MET A 62 18.58 7.65 1.98
N ALA A 63 17.90 8.71 2.44
CA ALA A 63 18.52 10.02 2.61
C ALA A 63 19.61 10.03 3.69
N SER A 64 19.48 9.24 4.77
CA SER A 64 20.54 9.11 5.77
C SER A 64 21.74 8.32 5.24
N MET A 65 21.53 7.24 4.48
CA MET A 65 22.64 6.45 3.90
C MET A 65 23.40 7.20 2.81
N ALA A 66 22.70 7.99 1.98
CA ALA A 66 23.34 8.79 0.94
C ALA A 66 24.25 9.91 1.49
N TYR A 67 24.11 10.25 2.77
CA TYR A 67 24.91 11.27 3.43
C TYR A 67 26.26 10.74 3.96
N ASP A 68 26.37 9.43 4.21
CA ASP A 68 27.64 8.78 4.61
C ASP A 68 28.63 8.58 3.43
N ALA A 69 28.18 8.76 2.18
CA ALA A 69 29.02 8.62 0.99
C ALA A 69 29.58 9.97 0.52
N PRO A 70 30.90 10.22 0.58
CA PRO A 70 31.51 11.48 0.17
C PRO A 70 31.66 11.52 -1.37
N ILE A 71 30.55 11.42 -2.11
CA ILE A 71 30.58 11.44 -3.58
C ILE A 71 30.30 12.86 -4.05
N GLY A 72 31.36 13.67 -4.08
CA GLY A 72 31.73 14.53 -5.22
C GLY A 72 30.73 15.52 -5.82
N THR A 73 29.58 15.82 -5.21
CA THR A 73 28.69 16.87 -5.74
C THR A 73 29.16 18.23 -5.23
N ASP A 74 29.57 19.12 -6.14
CA ASP A 74 29.96 20.52 -5.87
C ASP A 74 28.92 21.34 -5.09
N SER A 75 27.69 20.83 -4.95
CA SER A 75 26.62 21.36 -4.09
C SER A 75 26.91 21.30 -2.59
N VAL A 76 27.86 20.47 -2.12
CA VAL A 76 28.20 20.37 -0.69
C VAL A 76 29.27 21.41 -0.28
N LYS A 77 30.15 21.82 -1.21
CA LYS A 77 31.21 22.81 -0.93
C LYS A 77 30.64 24.19 -0.57
N HIS A 78 29.51 24.57 -1.15
CA HIS A 78 28.82 25.82 -0.84
C HIS A 78 28.03 25.79 0.48
N ILE A 79 27.86 24.64 1.13
CA ILE A 79 27.11 24.52 2.38
C ILE A 79 28.04 24.75 3.58
N SER A 80 29.30 24.32 3.51
CA SER A 80 30.27 24.44 4.61
C SER A 80 30.64 25.88 5.01
N GLU A 81 30.36 26.89 4.18
CA GLU A 81 30.61 28.30 4.49
C GLU A 81 29.41 29.02 5.16
N LEU A 82 28.23 28.38 5.26
CA LEU A 82 27.07 28.95 5.94
C LEU A 82 27.09 28.65 7.45
N PRO A 83 26.50 29.50 8.32
CA PRO A 83 26.44 29.22 9.76
C PRO A 83 25.72 27.88 10.04
N PHE A 84 26.18 27.12 11.03
CA PHE A 84 25.69 25.78 11.38
C PHE A 84 24.14 25.66 11.43
N LYS A 85 23.44 26.72 11.86
CA LYS A 85 21.97 26.76 11.87
C LYS A 85 21.35 26.72 10.46
N GLN A 86 21.96 27.36 9.48
CA GLN A 86 21.52 27.35 8.09
C GLN A 86 21.88 26.02 7.39
N GLN A 87 23.04 25.44 7.71
CA GLN A 87 23.42 24.11 7.22
C GLN A 87 22.45 23.04 7.71
N MET A 88 22.14 23.02 9.02
CA MET A 88 21.15 22.09 9.57
C MET A 88 19.77 22.31 8.95
N LYS A 89 19.31 23.55 8.80
CA LYS A 89 18.00 23.83 8.21
C LYS A 89 17.92 23.37 6.74
N LEU A 90 18.99 23.58 5.97
CA LEU A 90 19.06 23.13 4.58
C LEU A 90 19.12 21.61 4.49
N GLN A 91 19.90 20.95 5.35
CA GLN A 91 20.02 19.49 5.41
C GLN A 91 18.69 18.83 5.79
N PHE A 92 18.02 19.31 6.84
CA PHE A 92 16.68 18.84 7.19
C PHE A 92 15.67 19.09 6.06
N SER A 93 15.77 20.23 5.37
CA SER A 93 14.91 20.52 4.23
C SER A 93 15.14 19.56 3.05
N ASP A 94 16.39 19.20 2.74
CA ASP A 94 16.70 18.26 1.65
C ASP A 94 16.27 16.84 2.00
N MET A 95 16.55 16.38 3.23
CA MET A 95 16.08 15.09 3.73
C MET A 95 14.55 14.98 3.70
N ALA A 96 13.86 16.03 4.15
CA ALA A 96 12.40 16.09 4.11
C ALA A 96 11.85 16.07 2.68
N LYS A 97 12.46 16.80 1.74
CA LYS A 97 12.05 16.79 0.33
C LYS A 97 12.19 15.40 -0.30
N ARG A 98 13.32 14.73 -0.06
CA ARG A 98 13.58 13.37 -0.57
C ARG A 98 12.63 12.33 0.04
N SER A 99 12.44 12.38 1.36
CA SER A 99 11.50 11.52 2.08
C SER A 99 10.06 11.76 1.57
N TYR A 100 9.65 13.01 1.40
CA TYR A 100 8.33 13.36 0.89
C TYR A 100 8.10 12.94 -0.55
N SER A 101 9.10 13.09 -1.43
CA SER A 101 9.03 12.59 -2.81
C SER A 101 8.88 11.07 -2.84
N SER A 102 9.61 10.36 -1.97
CA SER A 102 9.52 8.91 -1.86
C SER A 102 8.14 8.49 -1.34
N ALA A 103 7.68 9.09 -0.25
CA ALA A 103 6.34 8.90 0.31
C ALA A 103 5.24 9.10 -0.74
N LYS A 104 5.32 10.15 -1.55
CA LYS A 104 4.39 10.39 -2.66
C LYS A 104 4.37 9.25 -3.68
N ASN A 105 5.54 8.78 -4.10
CA ASN A 105 5.64 7.72 -5.11
C ASN A 105 5.07 6.41 -4.57
N PHE A 106 5.44 5.97 -3.37
CA PHE A 106 4.92 4.74 -2.78
C PHE A 106 3.43 4.83 -2.44
N GLY A 107 2.96 5.98 -1.95
CA GLY A 107 1.54 6.24 -1.75
C GLY A 107 0.76 6.18 -3.07
N TYR A 108 1.29 6.77 -4.14
CA TYR A 108 0.66 6.71 -5.48
C TYR A 108 0.57 5.29 -6.01
N ILE A 109 1.66 4.52 -5.93
CA ILE A 109 1.67 3.11 -6.35
C ILE A 109 0.65 2.30 -5.55
N GLY A 110 0.61 2.46 -4.22
CA GLY A 110 -0.34 1.77 -3.35
C GLY A 110 -1.80 2.11 -3.65
N MET A 111 -2.09 3.40 -3.91
CA MET A 111 -3.43 3.84 -4.31
C MET A 111 -3.86 3.23 -5.64
N VAL A 112 -3.00 3.29 -6.66
CA VAL A 112 -3.34 2.77 -8.00
C VAL A 112 -3.52 1.25 -7.95
N TYR A 113 -2.65 0.52 -7.25
CA TYR A 113 -2.77 -0.93 -7.10
C TYR A 113 -4.09 -1.34 -6.44
N SER A 114 -4.37 -0.81 -5.26
CA SER A 114 -5.60 -1.11 -4.49
C SER A 114 -6.87 -0.66 -5.22
N GLY A 115 -6.81 0.46 -5.92
CA GLY A 115 -7.92 0.96 -6.75
C GLY A 115 -8.23 0.03 -7.93
N VAL A 116 -7.20 -0.39 -8.68
CA VAL A 116 -7.36 -1.31 -9.81
C VAL A 116 -7.86 -2.68 -9.34
N GLU A 117 -7.26 -3.21 -8.28
CA GLU A 117 -7.67 -4.49 -7.69
C GLU A 117 -9.15 -4.45 -7.26
N CYS A 118 -9.57 -3.41 -6.54
CA CYS A 118 -10.98 -3.28 -6.12
C CYS A 118 -11.94 -3.11 -7.30
N CYS A 119 -11.55 -2.40 -8.36
CA CYS A 119 -12.34 -2.30 -9.59
C CYS A 119 -12.51 -3.67 -10.26
N ILE A 120 -11.43 -4.45 -10.38
CA ILE A 120 -11.48 -5.80 -10.98
C ILE A 120 -12.32 -6.74 -10.11
N GLU A 121 -12.11 -6.71 -8.79
CA GLU A 121 -12.88 -7.51 -7.83
C GLU A 121 -14.38 -7.17 -7.90
N SER A 122 -14.72 -5.88 -8.04
CA SER A 122 -16.10 -5.42 -8.17
C SER A 122 -16.75 -5.87 -9.48
N LEU A 123 -15.99 -5.95 -10.58
CA LEU A 123 -16.48 -6.42 -11.87
C LEU A 123 -16.61 -7.94 -11.93
N ARG A 124 -15.67 -8.67 -11.32
CA ARG A 124 -15.56 -10.13 -11.44
C ARG A 124 -16.27 -10.88 -10.31
N ALA A 125 -16.60 -10.19 -9.22
CA ALA A 125 -17.23 -10.72 -8.00
C ALA A 125 -16.53 -11.96 -7.42
N LYS A 126 -15.22 -12.09 -7.66
CA LYS A 126 -14.35 -13.14 -7.13
C LYS A 126 -13.09 -12.48 -6.59
N HIS A 127 -12.47 -13.11 -5.59
CA HIS A 127 -11.15 -12.76 -5.07
C HIS A 127 -10.25 -13.97 -5.27
N ASP A 128 -9.33 -13.88 -6.22
CA ASP A 128 -8.39 -14.90 -6.60
C ASP A 128 -7.04 -14.26 -6.98
N ILE A 129 -5.99 -15.07 -7.02
CA ILE A 129 -4.62 -14.62 -7.36
C ILE A 129 -4.60 -13.89 -8.70
N TYR A 130 -5.46 -14.27 -9.66
CA TYR A 130 -5.55 -13.61 -10.96
C TYR A 130 -5.93 -12.12 -10.85
N ASN A 131 -6.72 -11.71 -9.85
CA ASN A 131 -7.01 -10.29 -9.62
C ASN A 131 -5.75 -9.53 -9.20
N GLY A 132 -4.93 -10.09 -8.29
CA GLY A 132 -3.66 -9.49 -7.87
C GLY A 132 -2.68 -9.36 -9.03
N VAL A 133 -2.56 -10.41 -9.86
CA VAL A 133 -1.68 -10.43 -11.05
C VAL A 133 -2.11 -9.40 -12.09
N THR A 134 -3.40 -9.35 -12.40
CA THR A 134 -3.93 -8.41 -13.41
C THR A 134 -3.87 -6.98 -12.92
N ALA A 135 -4.19 -6.74 -11.65
CA ALA A 135 -4.01 -5.43 -11.02
C ALA A 135 -2.54 -5.00 -11.04
N GLY A 136 -1.62 -5.89 -10.64
CA GLY A 136 -0.18 -5.65 -10.69
C GLY A 136 0.30 -5.30 -12.09
N CYS A 137 -0.09 -6.09 -13.10
CA CYS A 137 0.27 -5.81 -14.49
C CYS A 137 -0.26 -4.44 -14.96
N ILE A 138 -1.53 -4.12 -14.71
CA ILE A 138 -2.16 -2.87 -15.14
C ILE A 138 -1.52 -1.68 -14.43
N THR A 139 -1.28 -1.77 -13.12
CA THR A 139 -0.60 -0.73 -12.35
C THR A 139 0.84 -0.54 -12.83
N GLY A 140 1.60 -1.63 -13.00
CA GLY A 140 2.98 -1.59 -13.46
C GLY A 140 3.13 -1.06 -14.88
N ALA A 141 2.26 -1.48 -15.80
CA ALA A 141 2.19 -0.90 -17.14
C ALA A 141 1.85 0.59 -17.08
N GLY A 142 0.82 0.94 -16.32
CA GLY A 142 0.31 2.32 -16.15
C GLY A 142 1.36 3.30 -15.67
N LEU A 143 2.18 2.89 -14.70
CA LEU A 143 3.26 3.70 -14.15
C LEU A 143 4.42 3.88 -15.15
N ALA A 144 4.64 2.89 -16.01
CA ALA A 144 5.76 2.87 -16.97
C ALA A 144 5.37 3.34 -18.39
N ILE A 145 4.13 3.79 -18.63
CA ILE A 145 3.65 4.23 -19.96
C ILE A 145 4.56 5.31 -20.56
N ASN A 146 5.02 6.26 -19.75
CA ASN A 146 5.87 7.36 -20.20
C ASN A 146 7.27 6.89 -20.64
N GLY A 147 7.70 5.68 -20.25
CA GLY A 147 8.96 5.07 -20.68
C GLY A 147 8.87 4.33 -22.02
N GLY A 148 7.71 4.34 -22.68
CA GLY A 148 7.45 3.64 -23.94
C GLY A 148 6.92 2.21 -23.75
N PRO A 149 6.56 1.53 -24.87
CA PRO A 149 5.88 0.23 -24.82
C PRO A 149 6.72 -0.88 -24.19
N TYR A 150 8.04 -0.85 -24.38
CA TYR A 150 8.96 -1.82 -23.78
C TYR A 150 9.03 -1.66 -22.26
N ALA A 151 9.10 -0.42 -21.76
CA ALA A 151 9.06 -0.14 -20.33
C ALA A 151 7.71 -0.53 -19.71
N ALA A 152 6.60 -0.28 -20.40
CA ALA A 152 5.28 -0.71 -19.95
C ALA A 152 5.16 -2.24 -19.86
N PHE A 153 5.70 -2.98 -20.83
CA PHE A 153 5.71 -4.45 -20.79
C PHE A 153 6.55 -4.97 -19.63
N MET A 154 7.77 -4.44 -19.44
CA MET A 154 8.62 -4.81 -18.32
C MET A 154 8.00 -4.44 -16.97
N GLY A 155 7.34 -3.28 -16.89
CA GLY A 155 6.59 -2.83 -15.73
C GLY A 155 5.44 -3.77 -15.39
N CYS A 156 4.64 -4.18 -16.39
CA CYS A 156 3.58 -5.17 -16.21
C CYS A 156 4.15 -6.49 -15.70
N ALA A 157 5.18 -7.05 -16.38
CA ALA A 157 5.76 -8.33 -16.01
C ALA A 157 6.34 -8.32 -14.59
N GLY A 158 7.07 -7.26 -14.22
CA GLY A 158 7.68 -7.10 -12.89
C GLY A 158 6.64 -7.01 -11.79
N PHE A 159 5.63 -6.12 -11.93
CA PHE A 159 4.58 -5.98 -10.92
C PHE A 159 3.66 -7.20 -10.85
N ALA A 160 3.36 -7.84 -11.98
CA ALA A 160 2.61 -9.08 -12.01
C ALA A 160 3.34 -10.20 -11.25
N ALA A 161 4.64 -10.40 -11.52
CA ALA A 161 5.45 -11.39 -10.83
C ALA A 161 5.57 -11.11 -9.33
N PHE A 162 5.75 -9.83 -8.95
CA PHE A 162 5.76 -9.43 -7.55
C PHE A 162 4.43 -9.71 -6.85
N SER A 163 3.30 -9.39 -7.49
CA SER A 163 1.97 -9.70 -6.97
C SER A 163 1.76 -11.21 -6.78
N VAL A 164 2.17 -12.05 -7.75
CA VAL A 164 2.13 -13.53 -7.57
C VAL A 164 2.95 -13.94 -6.36
N ALA A 165 4.18 -13.46 -6.24
CA ALA A 165 5.07 -13.85 -5.16
C ALA A 165 4.49 -13.49 -3.78
N ILE A 166 3.92 -12.29 -3.64
CA ILE A 166 3.27 -11.84 -2.40
C ILE A 166 2.00 -12.65 -2.15
N ASP A 167 1.14 -12.84 -3.14
CA ASP A 167 -0.09 -13.63 -2.98
C ASP A 167 0.23 -15.08 -2.60
N MET A 168 1.28 -15.68 -3.18
CA MET A 168 1.73 -17.02 -2.81
C MET A 168 2.26 -17.07 -1.37
N TYR A 169 3.06 -16.08 -0.98
CA TYR A 169 3.60 -15.98 0.37
C TYR A 169 2.52 -15.75 1.43
N LEU A 170 1.54 -14.89 1.15
CA LEU A 170 0.44 -14.65 2.09
C LEU A 170 -0.55 -15.82 2.17
N ASN A 171 -0.71 -16.57 1.07
CA ASN A 171 -1.58 -17.75 1.05
C ASN A 171 -0.89 -19.04 1.55
N SER A 172 0.44 -19.09 1.64
CA SER A 172 1.14 -20.30 2.13
C SER A 172 0.83 -20.59 3.60
N ASP A 173 0.66 -19.56 4.42
CA ASP A 173 0.32 -19.68 5.84
C ASP A 173 -1.16 -19.99 6.07
N ALA A 174 -1.92 -19.95 4.99
CA ALA A 174 -3.37 -19.94 4.95
C ALA A 174 -3.93 -21.29 4.44
N ALA A 175 -3.02 -22.25 4.14
CA ALA A 175 -3.35 -23.62 3.82
C ALA A 175 -4.11 -24.29 4.98
N PRO A 176 -5.07 -25.19 4.70
CA PRO A 176 -5.66 -26.02 5.74
C PRO A 176 -4.55 -26.75 6.51
N PRO A 177 -4.69 -26.94 7.83
CA PRO A 177 -3.65 -27.60 8.62
C PRO A 177 -3.29 -28.93 7.96
N PRO A 178 -1.99 -29.26 7.88
CA PRO A 178 -1.56 -30.54 7.31
C PRO A 178 -2.29 -31.68 8.04
N LYS A 179 -2.64 -32.74 7.32
CA LYS A 179 -3.39 -33.86 7.90
C LYS A 179 -2.65 -34.49 9.09
N ASN A 180 -1.32 -34.37 9.17
CA ASN A 180 -0.47 -34.86 10.25
C ASN A 180 0.68 -33.87 10.54
N ASP A 181 1.07 -33.74 11.81
CA ASP A 181 2.07 -32.79 12.38
C ASP A 181 3.55 -33.03 11.98
N TYR A 182 3.83 -33.80 10.93
CA TYR A 182 5.21 -34.21 10.59
C TYR A 182 5.82 -33.51 9.37
N ASP A 183 5.04 -32.72 8.64
CA ASP A 183 5.50 -32.01 7.44
C ASP A 183 5.48 -30.50 7.71
N SER A 184 6.48 -30.01 8.44
CA SER A 184 6.82 -28.57 8.56
C SER A 184 7.83 -28.16 7.49
#